data_AF-A0A8S2XTP6-F1
#
_entry.id   AF-A0A8S2XTP6-F1
#
_cell.length_a   1.000
_cell.length_b   1.000
_cell.length_c   1.000
_cell.angle_alpha   90.00
_cell.angle_beta   90.00
_cell.angle_gamma   90.00
#
_symmetry.space_group_name_H-M   'P 1'
#
loop_
_entity.id
_entity.type
_entity.pdbx_description
1 polymer ?
#
loop_
_entity_poly.entity_id
_entity_poly.type
_entity_poly.pdbx_seq_one_letter_code
_entity_poly.pdbx_strand_id
1 'polypeptide(L)' 'QAMENLSGGEKTVAAICLLFALRSFKPAPFFLLDEVDAALDNTNIGKVADFIREQSASEFQC' A
#
# COMPACT_ATOMS: atom_id res chain seq x y z
N GLN A 1 16.30 13.38 -5.63
CA GLN A 1 15.51 14.39 -6.35
C GLN A 1 14.17 13.88 -6.90
N ALA A 2 14.05 12.76 -7.62
CA ALA A 2 12.74 12.35 -8.19
C ALA A 2 11.64 12.11 -7.14
N MET A 3 11.97 11.44 -6.02
CA MET A 3 11.02 11.16 -4.93
C MET A 3 10.61 12.43 -4.15
N GLU A 4 11.46 13.45 -4.11
CA GLU A 4 11.20 14.68 -3.34
C GLU A 4 10.10 15.54 -3.98
N ASN A 5 9.99 15.49 -5.31
CA ASN A 5 8.99 16.22 -6.11
C ASN A 5 7.58 15.64 -6.02
N LEU A 6 7.40 14.44 -5.46
CA LEU A 6 6.09 13.82 -5.29
C LEU A 6 5.32 14.47 -4.12
N SER A 7 4.00 14.56 -4.25
CA SER A 7 3.11 14.95 -3.15
C SER A 7 3.17 13.94 -2.00
N GLY A 8 2.70 14.35 -0.81
CA GLY A 8 2.65 13.46 0.36
C GLY A 8 1.88 12.16 0.09
N GLY A 9 0.72 12.26 -0.58
CA GLY A 9 -0.09 11.09 -0.93
C GLY A 9 0.58 10.18 -1.95
N GLU A 10 1.21 10.74 -2.99
CA GLU A 10 1.93 9.93 -4.00
C GLU A 10 3.12 9.17 -3.39
N LYS A 11 3.83 9.78 -2.44
CA LYS A 11 4.89 9.11 -1.67
C LYS A 11 4.34 7.92 -0.88
N THR A 12 3.17 8.09 -0.25
CA THR A 12 2.51 7.01 0.49
C THR A 12 2.06 5.88 -0.43
N VAL A 13 1.43 6.18 -1.57
CA VAL A 13 1.05 5.15 -2.55
C VAL A 13 2.27 4.39 -3.06
N ALA A 14 3.35 5.09 -3.39
CA ALA A 14 4.60 4.45 -3.84
C ALA A 14 5.19 3.52 -2.76
N ALA A 15 5.17 3.93 -1.49
CA ALA A 15 5.62 3.10 -0.37
C ALA A 15 4.76 1.84 -0.19
N ILE A 16 3.43 1.97 -0.29
CA ILE A 16 2.50 0.84 -0.22
C ILE A 16 2.74 -0.14 -1.37
N CYS A 17 2.86 0.35 -2.61
CA CYS A 17 3.20 -0.49 -3.76
C CYS A 17 4.52 -1.26 -3.56
N LEU A 18 5.55 -0.59 -3.04
CA LEU A 18 6.83 -1.22 -2.75
C LEU A 18 6.69 -2.30 -1.66
N LEU A 19 5.92 -2.03 -0.61
CA LEU A 19 5.64 -2.98 0.46
C LEU A 19 5.00 -4.27 -0.09
N PHE A 20 4.02 -4.12 -0.98
CA PHE A 20 3.36 -5.25 -1.63
C PHE A 20 4.29 -6.02 -2.59
N ALA A 21 5.14 -5.31 -3.33
CA ALA A 21 6.16 -5.94 -4.18
C ALA A 21 7.16 -6.77 -3.35
N LEU A 22 7.61 -6.23 -2.22
CA LEU A 22 8.48 -6.97 -1.28
C LEU A 22 7.77 -8.18 -0.69
N ARG A 23 6.49 -8.04 -0.35
CA ARG A 23 5.66 -9.14 0.14
C ARG A 23 5.48 -10.24 -0.91
N SER A 24 5.38 -9.91 -2.19
CA SER A 24 5.33 -10.89 -3.29
C SER A 24 6.63 -11.69 -3.41
N PHE A 25 7.78 -11.06 -3.15
CA PHE A 25 9.07 -11.75 -3.12
C PHE A 25 9.29 -12.59 -1.85
N LYS A 26 8.89 -12.06 -0.69
CA LYS A 26 8.99 -12.75 0.61
C LYS A 26 7.67 -12.58 1.36
N PRO A 27 6.80 -13.60 1.38
CA PRO A 27 5.52 -13.51 2.07
C PRO A 27 5.75 -13.35 3.58
N ALA A 28 5.18 -12.30 4.15
CA ALA A 28 5.12 -12.08 5.59
C ALA A 28 3.72 -12.48 6.09
N PRO A 29 3.62 -13.09 7.29
CA PRO A 29 2.36 -13.62 7.81
C PRO A 29 1.34 -12.54 8.16
N PHE A 30 1.77 -11.30 8.40
CA PHE A 30 0.89 -10.15 8.62
C PHE A 30 1.64 -8.83 8.38
N PHE A 31 0.88 -7.77 8.12
CA PHE A 31 1.36 -6.40 8.06
C PHE A 31 0.50 -5.53 8.98
N LEU A 32 1.14 -4.63 9.71
CA LEU A 32 0.47 -3.58 10.47
C LEU A 32 0.80 -2.26 9.80
N LEU A 33 -0.24 -1.54 9.38
CA LEU A 33 -0.15 -0.25 8.72
C LEU A 33 -0.76 0.78 9.66
N ASP A 34 -0.01 1.83 9.98
CA ASP A 34 -0.44 2.91 10.86
C ASP A 34 -0.56 4.22 10.08
N GLU A 35 -1.65 4.96 10.31
CA GLU A 35 -1.97 6.26 9.70
C GLU A 35 -1.73 6.35 8.17
N VAL A 36 -1.90 5.26 7.42
CA VAL A 36 -1.65 5.26 5.96
C VAL A 36 -2.62 6.14 5.17
N ASP A 37 -3.77 6.46 5.75
CA ASP A 37 -4.79 7.34 5.21
C ASP A 37 -4.51 8.83 5.42
N ALA A 38 -3.66 9.21 6.40
CA ALA A 38 -3.40 10.61 6.75
C ALA A 38 -2.82 11.45 5.60
N ALA A 39 -2.06 10.81 4.70
CA ALA A 39 -1.46 11.45 3.54
C ALA A 39 -2.29 11.30 2.25
N LEU A 40 -3.35 10.49 2.27
CA LEU A 40 -4.17 10.16 1.11
C LEU A 40 -5.46 11.00 1.10
N ASP A 41 -5.94 11.31 -0.09
CA ASP A 41 -7.26 11.88 -0.30
C ASP A 41 -8.33 10.78 -0.37
N ASN A 42 -9.59 11.13 -0.09
CA ASN A 42 -10.71 10.17 -0.05
C ASN A 42 -10.82 9.30 -1.32
N THR A 43 -10.46 9.84 -2.49
CA THR A 43 -10.48 9.10 -3.76
C THR A 43 -9.42 7.99 -3.80
N ASN A 44 -8.20 8.27 -3.33
CA ASN A 44 -7.12 7.30 -3.37
C ASN A 44 -7.17 6.33 -2.19
N ILE A 45 -7.72 6.73 -1.03
CA ILE A 45 -7.99 5.84 0.10
C ILE A 45 -8.85 4.66 -0.37
N GLY A 46 -9.95 4.91 -1.10
CA GLY A 46 -10.82 3.85 -1.60
C GLY A 46 -10.09 2.87 -2.53
N LYS A 47 -9.32 3.39 -3.50
CA LYS A 47 -8.55 2.56 -4.43
C LYS A 47 -7.50 1.70 -3.72
N VAL A 48 -6.79 2.27 -2.75
CA VAL A 48 -5.78 1.56 -1.97
C VAL A 48 -6.45 0.49 -1.08
N ALA A 49 -7.59 0.81 -0.46
CA ALA A 49 -8.33 -0.14 0.36
C ALA A 49 -8.86 -1.33 -0.47
N ASP A 50 -9.41 -1.07 -1.65
CA ASP A 50 -9.88 -2.11 -2.58
C ASP A 50 -8.71 -3.00 -3.03
N PHE A 51 -7.57 -2.38 -3.38
CA PHE A 51 -6.35 -3.13 -3.73
C PHE A 51 -5.85 -4.02 -2.58
N ILE A 52 -5.79 -3.49 -1.35
CA ILE A 52 -5.41 -4.28 -0.16
C ILE A 52 -6.39 -5.44 0.04
N ARG A 53 -7.68 -5.21 -0.18
CA ARG A 53 -8.74 -6.22 -0.01
C ARG A 53 -8.59 -7.36 -1.02
N GLU A 54 -8.38 -7.03 -2.29
CA GLU A 54 -8.15 -8.01 -3.35
C GLU A 54 -6.87 -8.82 -3.10
N GLN A 55 -5.77 -8.13 -2.74
CA GLN A 55 -4.49 -8.78 -2.51
C GLN A 55 -4.47 -9.63 -1.23
N SER A 56 -5.31 -9.32 -0.25
CA SER A 56 -5.50 -10.12 0.96
C SER A 56 -6.37 -11.35 0.70
N ALA A 57 -7.39 -11.23 -0.15
CA ALA A 57 -8.29 -12.33 -0.51
C ALA A 57 -7.63 -13.35 -1.44
N SER A 58 -6.78 -12.90 -2.37
CA SER A 58 -6.21 -13.78 -3.39
C SER A 58 -4.99 -14.59 -2.93
N GLU A 59 -4.33 -14.22 -1.83
CA GLU A 59 -3.02 -14.79 -1.45
C GLU A 59 -2.89 -15.20 0.03
N PHE A 60 -3.95 -15.10 0.84
CA PHE A 60 -4.06 -15.94 2.04
C PHE A 60 -4.43 -17.37 1.60
N GLN A 61 -3.53 -18.01 0.85
CA GLN A 61 -3.60 -19.47 0.67
C GLN A 61 -3.23 -20.09 2.02
N CYS A 62 -4.23 -20.69 2.67
CA CYS A 62 -4.01 -21.88 3.47
C CYS A 62 -3.54 -23.04 2.60
#